data_AF-B0G3B5-F1
#
_entry.id   AF-B0G3B5-F1
#
_cell.length_a   1.000
_cell.length_b   1.000
_cell.length_c   1.000
_cell.angle_alpha   90.00
_cell.angle_beta   90.00
_cell.angle_gamma   90.00
#
_symmetry.space_group_name_H-M   'P 1'
#
loop_
_entity.id
_entity.type
_entity.pdbx_description
1 polymer ?
#
loop_
_entity_poly.entity_id
_entity_poly.type
_entity_poly.pdbx_seq_one_letter_code
_entity_poly.pdbx_strand_id
1 'polypeptide(L)' 'MMKHMIKIPTERKWYRCPYCGKKLLIYEDTAKCSGVYLNCRECKREINIKI' A
#
# COMPACT_ATOMS: atom_id res chain seq x y z
N MET A 1 -9.79 29.08 5.69
CA MET A 1 -10.15 28.06 6.70
C MET A 1 -9.81 26.69 6.16
N MET A 2 -8.84 25.99 6.73
CA MET A 2 -8.54 24.60 6.36
C MET A 2 -9.48 23.69 7.16
N LYS A 3 -10.47 23.09 6.49
CA LYS A 3 -11.35 22.09 7.10
C LYS A 3 -10.51 20.83 7.36
N HIS A 4 -10.30 20.49 8.63
CA HIS A 4 -9.75 19.18 8.99
C HIS A 4 -10.79 18.11 8.67
N MET A 5 -10.61 17.40 7.55
CA MET A 5 -11.41 16.23 7.20
C MET A 5 -10.81 15.00 7.89
N ILE A 6 -11.56 14.44 8.83
CA ILE A 6 -11.24 13.13 9.42
C ILE A 6 -11.49 12.08 8.35
N LYS A 7 -10.44 11.37 7.93
CA LYS A 7 -10.56 10.25 7.00
C LYS A 7 -10.82 8.98 7.82
N ILE A 8 -12.05 8.52 7.81
CA ILE A 8 -12.44 7.24 8.40
C ILE A 8 -12.03 6.13 7.40
N PRO A 9 -11.28 5.09 7.80
CA PRO A 9 -10.98 3.96 6.93
C PRO A 9 -12.28 3.29 6.46
N THR A 10 -12.50 3.23 5.16
CA THR A 10 -13.75 2.70 4.59
C THR A 10 -13.56 1.44 3.78
N GLU A 11 -12.35 1.21 3.25
CA GLU A 11 -12.11 0.10 2.33
C GLU A 11 -10.75 -0.56 2.58
N ARG A 12 -10.71 -1.89 2.36
CA ARG A 12 -9.46 -2.66 2.33
C ARG A 12 -9.06 -2.94 0.89
N LYS A 13 -7.85 -2.53 0.51
CA LYS A 13 -7.32 -2.62 -0.85
C LYS A 13 -6.09 -3.51 -0.90
N TRP A 14 -5.94 -4.27 -1.98
CA TRP A 14 -4.73 -5.04 -2.23
C TRP A 14 -3.65 -4.15 -2.84
N TYR A 15 -2.49 -4.08 -2.17
CA TYR A 15 -1.27 -3.60 -2.81
C TYR A 15 -0.72 -4.71 -3.70
N ARG A 16 -0.49 -4.39 -4.97
CA ARG A 16 0.03 -5.33 -5.96
C ARG A 16 1.48 -5.01 -6.28
N CYS A 17 2.28 -6.05 -6.51
CA CYS A 17 3.63 -5.91 -7.00
C CYS A 17 3.62 -5.10 -8.31
N PRO A 18 4.39 -3.99 -8.40
CA PRO A 18 4.43 -3.17 -9.61
C PRO A 18 5.12 -3.89 -10.78
N TYR A 19 5.87 -4.97 -10.50
CA TYR A 19 6.61 -5.71 -11.52
C TYR A 19 5.87 -6.93 -12.06
N CYS A 20 5.12 -7.66 -11.23
CA CYS A 20 4.44 -8.90 -11.65
C CYS A 20 2.94 -8.94 -11.33
N GLY A 21 2.37 -7.90 -10.70
CA GLY A 21 0.94 -7.81 -10.40
C GLY A 21 0.44 -8.70 -9.27
N LYS A 22 1.30 -9.56 -8.68
CA LYS A 22 0.96 -10.42 -7.53
C LYS A 22 0.49 -9.57 -6.35
N LYS A 23 -0.56 -10.02 -5.66
CA LYS A 23 -1.03 -9.43 -4.40
C LYS A 23 0.04 -9.61 -3.31
N LEU A 24 0.36 -8.53 -2.61
CA LEU A 24 1.44 -8.50 -1.62
C LEU A 24 0.92 -8.31 -0.20
N LEU A 25 0.09 -7.30 0.01
CA LEU A 25 -0.51 -6.98 1.30
C LEU A 25 -1.86 -6.29 1.10
N ILE A 26 -2.64 -6.23 2.17
CA ILE A 26 -3.87 -5.45 2.22
C ILE A 26 -3.60 -4.21 3.06
N TYR A 27 -4.12 -3.07 2.63
CA TYR A 27 -4.05 -1.82 3.37
C TYR A 27 -5.42 -1.13 3.39
N GLU A 28 -5.63 -0.27 4.38
CA GLU A 28 -6.81 0.58 4.44
C GLU A 28 -6.65 1.76 3.49
N ASP A 29 -7.72 2.18 2.82
CA ASP A 29 -7.73 3.26 1.82
C ASP A 29 -7.28 4.64 2.33
N THR A 30 -7.19 4.81 3.66
CA THR A 30 -6.71 6.03 4.32
C THR A 30 -5.27 5.92 4.84
N ALA A 31 -4.65 4.73 4.75
CA ALA A 31 -3.29 4.51 5.19
C ALA A 31 -2.31 5.40 4.41
N LYS A 32 -1.21 5.78 5.07
CA LYS A 32 -0.06 6.44 4.44
C LYS A 32 1.18 5.66 4.85
N CYS A 33 1.86 5.04 3.90
CA CYS A 33 3.02 4.22 4.18
C CYS A 33 4.20 4.67 3.33
N SER A 34 5.33 4.94 3.99
CA SER A 34 6.60 5.29 3.35
C SER A 34 7.76 4.67 4.12
N GLY A 35 8.85 4.33 3.42
CA GLY A 35 10.03 3.72 4.06
C GLY A 35 9.86 2.25 4.43
N VAL A 36 8.86 1.56 3.86
CA VAL A 36 8.61 0.13 4.10
C VAL A 36 9.01 -0.68 2.88
N TYR A 37 9.86 -1.69 3.06
CA TYR A 37 10.41 -2.50 1.99
C TYR A 37 9.99 -3.97 2.13
N LEU A 38 9.69 -4.60 1.00
CA LEU A 38 9.21 -5.97 0.90
C LEU A 38 9.82 -6.64 -0.31
N ASN A 39 10.30 -7.88 -0.13
CA ASN A 39 10.65 -8.74 -1.26
C ASN A 39 9.42 -9.48 -1.79
N CYS A 40 9.13 -9.31 -3.08
CA CYS A 40 8.08 -10.07 -3.74
C CYS A 40 8.46 -11.56 -3.80
N ARG A 41 7.64 -12.43 -3.20
CA ARG A 41 7.90 -13.87 -3.21
C ARG A 41 7.80 -14.52 -4.59
N GLU A 42 7.14 -13.86 -5.55
CA GLU A 42 6.97 -14.33 -6.92
C GLU A 42 8.19 -13.91 -7.79
N CYS A 43 8.34 -12.62 -8.08
CA CYS A 43 9.38 -12.13 -8.98
C CYS A 43 10.72 -11.80 -8.30
N LYS A 44 10.82 -12.04 -6.98
CA LYS A 44 12.03 -11.88 -6.15
C LYS A 44 12.64 -10.46 -6.09
N ARG A 45 11.94 -9.45 -6.60
CA ARG A 45 12.38 -8.04 -6.55
C ARG A 45 11.97 -7.40 -5.23
N GLU A 46 12.83 -6.52 -4.73
CA GLU A 46 12.51 -5.63 -3.61
C GLU A 46 11.59 -4.49 -4.05
N ILE A 47 10.64 -4.15 -3.19
CA ILE A 47 9.59 -3.17 -3.45
C ILE A 47 9.49 -2.24 -2.25
N ASN A 48 9.61 -0.94 -2.51
CA ASN A 48 9.26 0.11 -1.56
C ASN A 48 7.75 0.36 -1.65
N ILE A 49 7.02 0.05 -0.57
CA ILE A 49 5.58 0.27 -0.48
C ILE A 49 5.30 1.76 -0.39
N LYS A 50 4.54 2.26 -1.37
CA LYS A 50 4.01 3.63 -1.42
C LYS A 50 2.50 3.57 -1.46
N ILE A 51 1.87 3.89 -0.33
CA ILE A 51 0.42 3.97 -0.13
C ILE A 51 0.09 5.40 0.30
#